data_AF-A0A8J7GRT8-F1
#
_entry.id   AF-A0A8J7GRT8-F1
#
_cell.length_a   1.000
_cell.length_b   1.000
_cell.length_c   1.000
_cell.angle_alpha   90.00
_cell.angle_beta   90.00
_cell.angle_gamma   90.00
#
_symmetry.space_group_name_H-M   'P 1'
#
loop_
_entity.id
_entity.type
_entity.pdbx_description
1 polymer ?
#
loop_
_entity_poly.entity_id
_entity_poly.type
_entity_poly.pdbx_seq_one_letter_code
_entity_poly.pdbx_strand_id
1 'polypeptide(L)'
;MTYLTSKAFWIATAERGAKTFAQALVAALTVGLAAGAIGVDVLRVDWITAASVSAGATLLSVLTSIASGPFGPADSPSLTKADRS
;
A
#
# COMPACT_ATOMS: atom_id res chain seq x y z
N MET A 1 19.24 -17.24 -2.93
CA MET A 1 19.13 -15.79 -3.17
C MET A 1 18.15 -15.21 -2.17
N THR A 2 18.55 -14.19 -1.41
CA THR A 2 17.68 -13.50 -0.44
C THR A 2 16.54 -12.80 -1.20
N TYR A 3 15.29 -12.98 -0.76
CA TYR A 3 14.11 -12.46 -1.48
C TYR A 3 14.13 -10.93 -1.66
N LEU A 4 14.76 -10.20 -0.74
CA LEU A 4 14.94 -8.75 -0.77
C LEU A 4 15.80 -8.24 -1.94
N THR A 5 16.62 -9.09 -2.56
CA THR A 5 17.42 -8.70 -3.72
C THR A 5 16.72 -9.03 -5.05
N SER A 6 15.53 -9.63 -5.00
CA SER A 6 14.78 -10.01 -6.19
C SER A 6 14.11 -8.80 -6.85
N LYS A 7 14.31 -8.64 -8.16
CA LYS A 7 13.58 -7.63 -8.95
C LYS A 7 12.06 -7.84 -8.88
N ALA A 8 11.61 -9.10 -8.88
CA ALA A 8 10.18 -9.41 -8.82
C ALA A 8 9.53 -8.95 -7.51
N PHE A 9 10.25 -9.04 -6.39
CA PHE A 9 9.79 -8.54 -5.09
C PHE A 9 9.57 -7.02 -5.16
N TRP A 10 10.58 -6.27 -5.62
CA TRP A 10 10.48 -4.81 -5.68
C TRP A 10 9.42 -4.32 -6.67
N ILE A 11 9.21 -5.02 -7.79
CA ILE A 11 8.12 -4.71 -8.72
C ILE A 11 6.76 -4.89 -8.03
N ALA A 12 6.55 -6.02 -7.34
CA ALA A 12 5.30 -6.28 -6.62
C ALA A 12 5.09 -5.28 -5.46
N THR A 13 6.14 -4.94 -4.71
CA THR A 13 6.08 -3.93 -3.65
C THR A 13 5.75 -2.55 -4.20
N ALA A 14 6.35 -2.15 -5.34
CA ALA A 14 6.05 -0.88 -5.98
C ALA A 14 4.60 -0.81 -6.47
N GLU A 15 4.09 -1.87 -7.09
CA GLU A 15 2.69 -1.95 -7.53
C GLU A 15 1.73 -1.81 -6.34
N ARG A 16 1.99 -2.53 -5.24
CA ARG A 16 1.20 -2.43 -4.00
C ARG A 16 1.28 -1.04 -3.41
N GLY A 17 2.47 -0.46 -3.31
CA GLY A 17 2.68 0.89 -2.78
C GLY A 17 1.95 1.96 -3.59
N ALA A 18 2.00 1.88 -4.93
CA ALA A 18 1.29 2.80 -5.82
C ALA A 18 -0.24 2.65 -5.72
N LYS A 19 -0.75 1.42 -5.65
CA LYS A 19 -2.18 1.15 -5.42
C LYS A 19 -2.63 1.70 -4.07
N THR A 20 -1.87 1.47 -3.00
CA THR A 20 -2.16 2.01 -1.67
C THR A 20 -2.15 3.54 -1.68
N PHE A 21 -1.18 4.16 -2.35
CA PHE A 21 -1.11 5.62 -2.49
C PHE A 21 -2.39 6.17 -3.13
N ALA A 22 -2.77 5.61 -4.29
CA ALA A 22 -3.94 6.06 -5.03
C ALA A 22 -5.23 5.89 -4.22
N GLN A 23 -5.42 4.73 -3.59
CA GLN A 23 -6.60 4.43 -2.77
C GLN A 23 -6.68 5.35 -1.55
N ALA A 24 -5.57 5.58 -0.86
CA ALA A 24 -5.52 6.46 0.31
C ALA A 24 -5.71 7.93 -0.08
N LEU A 25 -5.17 8.36 -1.22
CA LEU A 25 -5.37 9.71 -1.73
C LEU A 25 -6.84 9.94 -2.08
N VAL A 26 -7.48 9.03 -2.83
CA VAL A 26 -8.91 9.10 -3.13
C VAL A 26 -9.72 9.18 -1.84
N ALA A 27 -9.43 8.33 -0.85
CA ALA A 27 -10.11 8.36 0.43
C ALA A 27 -9.96 9.72 1.13
N ALA A 28 -8.74 10.25 1.23
CA ALA A 28 -8.47 11.54 1.85
C ALA A 28 -9.21 12.70 1.16
N LEU A 29 -9.28 12.68 -0.17
CA LEU A 29 -10.04 13.67 -0.96
C LEU A 29 -11.56 13.57 -0.73
N THR A 30 -12.09 12.35 -0.58
CA THR A 30 -13.52 12.13 -0.32
C THR A 30 -13.95 12.45 1.11
N VAL A 31 -13.06 12.34 2.10
CA VAL A 31 -13.36 12.75 3.48
C VAL A 31 -13.55 14.27 3.57
N GLY A 32 -12.76 15.05 2.82
CA GLY A 32 -12.95 16.50 2.71
C GLY A 32 -14.29 16.92 2.08
N LEU A 33 -14.92 16.02 1.31
CA LEU A 33 -16.22 16.24 0.67
C LEU A 33 -17.42 16.15 1.65
N ALA A 34 -17.20 15.62 2.86
CA ALA A 34 -18.26 15.38 3.85
C ALA A 34 -19.01 16.65 4.33
N ALA A 35 -18.60 17.84 3.90
CA ALA A 35 -19.25 19.12 4.21
C ALA A 35 -20.51 19.44 3.38
N GLY A 36 -21.10 18.48 2.67
CA GLY A 36 -22.38 18.65 1.95
C GLY A 36 -22.25 19.28 0.55
N ALA A 37 -21.03 19.35 -0.01
CA ALA A 37 -20.80 19.79 -1.38
C ALA A 37 -21.05 18.63 -2.38
N ILE A 38 -21.66 18.94 -3.52
CA ILE A 38 -21.80 17.99 -4.63
C ILE A 38 -20.49 17.97 -5.42
N GLY A 39 -19.67 16.93 -5.23
CA GLY A 39 -18.44 16.68 -6.00
C GLY A 39 -17.16 17.30 -5.39
N VAL A 40 -16.00 16.81 -5.84
CA VAL A 40 -14.68 17.22 -5.30
C VAL A 40 -14.30 18.61 -5.83
N ASP A 41 -14.29 19.63 -4.96
CA ASP A 41 -13.71 20.95 -5.26
C ASP A 41 -12.18 20.89 -5.19
N VAL A 42 -11.55 20.56 -6.32
CA VAL A 42 -10.10 20.39 -6.51
C VAL A 42 -9.29 21.61 -6.03
N LEU A 43 -9.86 22.82 -6.08
CA LEU A 43 -9.16 24.06 -5.69
C LEU A 43 -9.18 24.30 -4.18
N ARG A 44 -10.12 23.68 -3.46
CA ARG A 44 -10.28 23.80 -2.00
C ARG A 44 -9.69 22.63 -1.23
N VAL A 45 -9.25 21.59 -1.93
CA VAL A 45 -8.57 20.44 -1.34
C VAL A 45 -7.32 20.89 -0.61
N ASP A 46 -7.19 20.47 0.66
CA ASP A 46 -5.91 20.49 1.35
C ASP A 46 -5.01 19.38 0.81
N TRP A 47 -4.25 19.74 -0.23
CA TRP A 47 -3.34 18.83 -0.92
C TRP A 47 -2.21 18.35 -0.03
N ILE A 48 -1.77 19.18 0.93
CA ILE A 48 -0.66 18.83 1.82
C ILE A 48 -1.10 17.72 2.75
N THR A 49 -2.26 17.86 3.39
CA THR A 49 -2.81 16.83 4.28
C THR A 49 -3.13 15.55 3.49
N ALA A 50 -3.76 15.67 2.33
CA ALA A 50 -4.11 14.52 1.51
C ALA A 50 -2.88 13.71 1.04
N ALA A 51 -1.83 14.40 0.58
CA ALA A 51 -0.56 13.79 0.19
C ALA A 51 0.19 13.19 1.39
N SER A 52 0.14 13.84 2.56
CA SER A 52 0.80 13.33 3.77
C SER A 52 0.20 12.02 4.25
N VAL A 53 -1.14 11.94 4.28
CA VAL A 53 -1.86 10.73 4.69
C VAL A 53 -1.61 9.59 3.70
N SER A 54 -1.71 9.85 2.40
CA SER A 54 -1.48 8.83 1.38
C SER A 54 -0.04 8.33 1.36
N ALA A 55 0.95 9.23 1.53
CA ALA A 55 2.35 8.85 1.69
C ALA A 55 2.57 7.96 2.92
N GLY A 56 1.95 8.28 4.06
CA GLY A 56 1.98 7.44 5.26
C GLY A 56 1.45 6.03 5.01
N ALA A 57 0.30 5.92 4.33
CA ALA A 57 -0.28 4.63 3.96
C ALA A 57 0.65 3.82 3.02
N THR A 58 1.26 4.48 2.04
CA THR A 58 2.24 3.84 1.14
C THR A 58 3.47 3.35 1.89
N LEU A 59 4.02 4.15 2.81
CA LEU A 59 5.16 3.74 3.64
C LEU A 59 4.82 2.49 4.46
N LEU A 60 3.65 2.45 5.10
CA LEU A 60 3.18 1.27 5.83
C LEU A 60 3.04 0.05 4.93
N SER A 61 2.53 0.23 3.70
CA SER A 61 2.41 -0.85 2.70
C SER A 61 3.78 -1.42 2.31
N VAL A 62 4.77 -0.56 2.07
CA VAL A 62 6.15 -0.99 1.76
C VAL A 62 6.78 -1.72 2.94
N LEU A 63 6.70 -1.15 4.15
CA LEU A 63 7.23 -1.78 5.37
C LEU A 63 6.58 -3.13 5.63
N THR A 64 5.27 -3.25 5.44
CA THR A 64 4.55 -4.52 5.55
C THR A 64 5.01 -5.52 4.50
N SER A 65 5.26 -5.07 3.26
CA SER A 65 5.80 -5.94 2.21
C SER A 65 7.19 -6.48 2.55
N ILE A 66 8.03 -5.66 3.18
CA ILE A 66 9.36 -6.08 3.67
C ILE A 66 9.19 -7.08 4.83
N ALA A 67 8.31 -6.79 5.78
CA ALA A 67 8.03 -7.66 6.92
C ALA A 67 7.30 -8.96 6.57
N SER A 68 6.64 -9.05 5.41
CA SER A 68 5.91 -10.25 4.95
C SER A 68 6.81 -11.25 4.21
N GLY A 69 8.08 -10.94 4.01
CA GLY A 69 9.02 -11.91 3.45
C GLY A 69 9.20 -13.11 4.39
N PRO A 70 9.49 -14.31 3.87
CA PRO A 70 9.61 -15.51 4.70
C PRO A 70 10.70 -15.32 5.76
N PHE A 71 10.30 -15.35 7.02
CA PHE A 71 11.18 -15.41 8.18
C PHE A 71 11.21 -16.86 8.67
N GLY A 72 12.32 -17.55 8.45
CA GLY A 72 12.57 -18.89 8.99
C GLY A 72 12.97 -19.93 7.94
N PRO A 73 13.54 -21.08 8.37
CA PRO A 73 13.82 -22.23 7.51
C PRO A 73 12.57 -22.64 6.72
N ALA A 74 12.78 -23.20 5.52
CA ALA A 74 11.75 -23.55 4.54
C ALA A 74 10.61 -24.46 5.04
N ASP A 75 10.72 -25.01 6.26
CA ASP A 75 9.78 -25.92 6.90
C ASP A 75 8.99 -25.30 8.08
N SER A 76 8.97 -23.98 8.20
CA SER A 76 8.12 -23.28 9.19
C SER A 76 6.99 -22.51 8.49
N PRO A 77 5.74 -22.62 8.96
CA PRO A 77 4.55 -22.37 8.16
C PRO A 77 4.30 -20.88 7.94
N SER A 78 4.98 -20.29 6.95
CA SER A 78 4.72 -18.93 6.49
C SER A 78 4.26 -18.93 5.03
N LEU A 79 3.11 -19.57 4.74
CA LEU A 79 2.40 -19.63 3.45
C LEU A 79 2.67 -20.88 2.58
N THR A 80 2.38 -22.09 3.08
CA THR A 80 2.18 -23.24 2.19
C THR A 80 0.91 -23.01 1.37
N LYS A 81 1.05 -22.89 0.04
CA LYS A 81 -0.06 -23.28 -0.83
C LYS A 81 -0.25 -24.77 -0.60
N ALA A 82 -1.31 -25.11 0.14
CA ALA A 82 -1.79 -26.47 0.22
C ALA A 82 -1.99 -26.99 -1.21
N ASP A 83 -1.37 -28.14 -1.42
CA ASP A 83 -1.48 -29.03 -2.56
C ASP A 83 -2.86 -29.01 -3.24
N ARG A 84 -2.88 -28.96 -4.57
CA ARG A 84 -4.05 -29.36 -5.35
C ARG A 84 -3.63 -30.54 -6.22
N SER A 85 -3.87 -31.73 -5.66
CA SER A 85 -4.03 -33.02 -6.34
C SER A 85 -5.19 -33.02 -7.33
#